data_AF-A0A7V0S2M3-F1
#
_entry.id   AF-A0A7V0S2M3-F1
#
_cell.length_a   1.000
_cell.length_b   1.000
_cell.length_c   1.000
_cell.angle_alpha   90.00
_cell.angle_beta   90.00
_cell.angle_gamma   90.00
#
_symmetry.space_group_name_H-M   'P 1'
#
loop_
_entity.id
_entity.type
_entity.pdbx_description
1 polymer ?
#
loop_
_entity_poly.entity_id
_entity_poly.type
_entity_poly.pdbx_seq_one_letter_code
_entity_poly.pdbx_strand_id
1 'polypeptide(L)'
;MSVINLKLRAKLTLIFGSLAAVTLLTAGITFLSFNQINGIRAKILSLHLADKSRIAADNNFLLFMRSPDTQNLSRLSGSINELEATLTQFRDNPLRNEDILIVNDMLKNVNTYKTSAQSLSEISKTRASILSEANLLTEQIASDFPESAAHIYQARFLGQRFISTTKAEDYSIWQNQVSMLSEVIDDPV
;
A
#
# COMPACT_ATOMS: atom_id res chain seq x y z
N MET A 1 78.02 20.97 23.83
CA MET A 1 76.69 21.11 23.18
C MET A 1 76.25 22.56 23.33
N SER A 2 76.11 23.35 22.25
CA SER A 2 75.85 24.79 22.36
C SER A 2 74.38 25.10 22.65
N VAL A 3 74.13 26.08 23.53
CA VAL A 3 72.80 26.57 23.94
C VAL A 3 71.93 26.98 22.74
N ILE A 4 72.56 27.37 21.63
CA ILE A 4 71.92 27.73 20.35
C ILE A 4 71.18 26.52 19.75
N ASN A 5 71.76 25.32 19.83
CA ASN A 5 71.18 24.10 19.27
C ASN A 5 69.95 23.62 20.06
N LEU A 6 69.92 23.90 21.38
CA LEU A 6 68.78 23.58 22.24
C LEU A 6 67.58 24.52 21.99
N LYS A 7 67.84 25.82 21.81
CA LYS A 7 66.80 26.81 21.48
C LYS A 7 66.18 26.57 20.10
N LEU A 8 66.99 26.14 19.11
CA LEU A 8 66.51 25.83 17.77
C LEU A 8 65.62 24.58 17.78
N ARG A 9 66.04 23.50 18.47
CA ARG A 9 65.21 22.30 18.66
C ARG A 9 63.89 22.62 19.37
N ALA A 10 63.92 23.39 20.45
CA ALA A 10 62.70 23.75 21.18
C ALA A 10 61.70 24.55 20.30
N LYS A 11 62.20 25.50 19.48
CA LYS A 11 61.37 26.25 18.53
C LYS A 11 60.79 25.34 17.44
N LEU A 12 61.59 24.43 16.86
CA LEU A 12 61.11 23.48 15.85
C LEU A 12 60.06 22.54 16.44
N THR A 13 60.26 22.00 17.65
CA THR A 13 59.26 21.16 18.32
C THR A 13 57.95 21.90 18.58
N LEU A 14 58.01 23.19 18.94
CA LEU A 14 56.82 24.03 19.10
C LEU A 14 56.08 24.27 17.77
N ILE A 15 56.81 24.53 16.69
CA ILE A 15 56.23 24.73 15.36
C ILE A 15 55.61 23.43 14.83
N PHE A 16 56.30 22.30 14.94
CA PHE A 16 55.76 21.01 14.51
C PHE A 16 54.62 20.51 15.42
N GLY A 17 54.70 20.76 16.73
CA GLY A 17 53.63 20.42 17.68
C GLY A 17 52.35 21.23 17.46
N SER A 18 52.49 22.53 17.18
CA SER A 18 51.33 23.37 16.84
C SER A 18 50.74 23.03 15.48
N LEU A 19 51.56 22.71 14.48
CA LEU A 19 51.09 22.22 13.19
C LEU A 19 50.34 20.88 13.32
N ALA A 20 50.85 19.95 14.13
CA ALA A 20 50.17 18.68 14.41
C ALA A 20 48.81 18.90 15.09
N ALA A 21 48.71 19.82 16.05
CA ALA A 21 47.44 20.13 16.73
C ALA A 21 46.40 20.76 15.79
N VAL A 22 46.80 21.69 14.93
CA VAL A 22 45.91 22.30 13.91
C VAL A 22 45.43 21.23 12.92
N THR A 23 46.30 20.34 12.50
CA THR A 23 45.95 19.23 11.59
C THR A 23 44.96 18.27 12.24
N LEU A 24 45.14 17.95 13.54
CA LEU A 24 44.22 17.11 14.32
C LEU A 24 42.84 17.76 14.49
N LEU A 25 42.80 19.06 14.78
CA LEU A 25 41.54 19.82 14.86
C LEU A 25 40.82 19.85 13.51
N THR A 26 41.56 20.05 12.43
CA THR A 26 40.99 20.09 11.07
C THR A 26 40.46 18.71 10.67
N ALA A 27 41.19 17.64 10.97
CA ALA A 27 40.74 16.27 10.78
C ALA A 27 39.51 15.95 11.62
N GLY A 28 39.45 16.42 12.87
CA GLY A 28 38.29 16.28 13.76
C GLY A 28 37.04 17.00 13.24
N ILE A 29 37.18 18.25 12.79
CA ILE A 29 36.09 19.02 12.16
C ILE A 29 35.60 18.31 10.89
N THR A 30 36.54 17.84 10.06
CA THR A 30 36.22 17.12 8.83
C THR A 30 35.46 15.83 9.14
N PHE A 31 35.91 15.05 10.12
CA PHE A 31 35.23 13.83 10.57
C PHE A 31 33.80 14.11 11.09
N LEU A 32 33.62 15.15 11.92
CA LEU A 32 32.30 15.56 12.41
C LEU A 32 31.37 15.97 11.27
N SER A 33 31.86 16.72 10.28
CA SER A 33 31.08 17.13 9.12
C SER A 33 30.70 15.95 8.21
N PHE A 34 31.58 14.97 8.00
CA PHE A 34 31.24 13.73 7.30
C PHE A 34 30.15 12.93 8.03
N ASN A 35 30.23 12.84 9.35
CA ASN A 35 29.20 12.16 10.15
C ASN A 35 27.85 12.87 10.06
N GLN A 36 27.82 14.21 10.05
CA GLN A 36 26.60 14.98 9.87
C GLN A 36 25.98 14.79 8.47
N ILE A 37 26.79 14.84 7.41
CA ILE A 37 26.33 14.63 6.02
C ILE A 37 25.80 13.21 5.82
N ASN A 38 26.51 12.20 6.35
CA ASN A 38 26.06 10.81 6.31
C ASN A 38 24.75 10.62 7.09
N GLY A 39 24.61 11.29 8.23
CA GLY A 39 23.37 11.33 9.00
C GLY A 39 22.20 11.91 8.18
N ILE A 40 22.38 13.06 7.52
CA ILE A 40 21.34 13.67 6.69
C ILE A 40 20.97 12.77 5.50
N ARG A 41 21.96 12.20 4.82
CA ARG A 41 21.72 11.29 3.67
C ARG A 41 20.93 10.05 4.09
N ALA A 42 21.27 9.45 5.23
CA ALA A 42 20.52 8.32 5.77
C ALA A 42 19.05 8.70 6.03
N LYS A 43 18.80 9.88 6.63
CA LYS A 43 17.46 10.38 6.92
C LYS A 43 16.62 10.62 5.64
N ILE A 44 17.22 11.22 4.61
CA ILE A 44 16.56 11.41 3.30
C ILE A 44 16.21 10.07 2.65
N LEU A 45 17.14 9.11 2.71
CA LEU A 45 16.92 7.77 2.16
C LEU A 45 15.75 7.07 2.87
N SER A 46 15.71 7.11 4.20
CA SER A 46 14.60 6.56 4.97
C SER A 46 13.27 7.19 4.54
N LEU A 47 13.21 8.52 4.44
CA LEU A 47 11.97 9.22 4.03
C LEU A 47 11.50 8.78 2.65
N HIS A 48 12.42 8.65 1.71
CA HIS A 48 12.12 8.17 0.37
C HIS A 48 11.59 6.73 0.36
N LEU A 49 12.14 5.85 1.21
CA LEU A 49 11.66 4.47 1.36
C LEU A 49 10.24 4.42 1.94
N ALA A 50 9.90 5.28 2.92
CA ALA A 50 8.54 5.40 3.44
C ALA A 50 7.55 5.90 2.39
N ASP A 51 7.92 6.92 1.60
CA ASP A 51 7.03 7.44 0.57
C ASP A 51 6.79 6.40 -0.53
N LYS A 52 7.85 5.69 -0.94
CA LYS A 52 7.76 4.59 -1.90
C LYS A 52 6.85 3.46 -1.41
N SER A 53 6.99 3.01 -0.16
CA SER A 53 6.17 1.92 0.37
C SER A 53 4.70 2.33 0.52
N ARG A 54 4.42 3.58 0.92
CA ARG A 54 3.06 4.15 0.90
C ARG A 54 2.46 4.12 -0.50
N ILE A 55 3.17 4.64 -1.50
CA ILE A 55 2.70 4.69 -2.90
C ILE A 55 2.47 3.29 -3.46
N ALA A 56 3.34 2.32 -3.12
CA ALA A 56 3.16 0.93 -3.54
C ALA A 56 1.89 0.31 -2.93
N ALA A 57 1.63 0.53 -1.64
CA ALA A 57 0.44 0.03 -0.96
C ALA A 57 -0.85 0.63 -1.54
N ASP A 58 -0.85 1.92 -1.86
CA ASP A 58 -2.00 2.61 -2.46
C ASP A 58 -2.27 2.14 -3.89
N ASN A 59 -1.24 2.04 -4.73
CA ASN A 59 -1.39 1.53 -6.09
C ASN A 59 -1.91 0.09 -6.12
N ASN A 60 -1.39 -0.79 -5.26
CA ASN A 60 -1.87 -2.17 -5.19
C ASN A 60 -3.29 -2.27 -4.66
N PHE A 61 -3.73 -1.33 -3.81
CA PHE A 61 -5.13 -1.25 -3.39
C PHE A 61 -6.06 -0.96 -4.55
N LEU A 62 -5.72 0.04 -5.38
CA LEU A 62 -6.50 0.40 -6.56
C LEU A 62 -6.58 -0.76 -7.56
N LEU A 63 -5.47 -1.48 -7.74
CA LEU A 63 -5.45 -2.70 -8.58
C LEU A 63 -6.36 -3.79 -8.00
N PHE A 64 -6.30 -4.03 -6.69
CA PHE A 64 -7.15 -5.00 -6.01
C PHE A 64 -8.64 -4.62 -6.07
N MET A 65 -8.98 -3.35 -5.86
CA MET A 65 -10.37 -2.85 -5.97
C MET A 65 -10.92 -3.03 -7.39
N ARG A 66 -10.08 -2.92 -8.41
CA ARG A 66 -10.47 -3.13 -9.81
C ARG A 66 -10.60 -4.60 -10.18
N SER A 67 -9.71 -5.45 -9.65
CA SER A 67 -9.69 -6.90 -9.90
C SER A 67 -9.34 -7.63 -8.61
N PRO A 68 -10.33 -7.99 -7.78
CA PRO A 68 -10.11 -8.62 -6.49
C PRO A 68 -9.86 -10.12 -6.68
N ASP A 69 -8.67 -10.44 -7.18
CA ASP A 69 -8.18 -11.81 -7.35
C ASP A 69 -7.05 -12.13 -6.36
N THR A 70 -6.70 -13.42 -6.26
CA THR A 70 -5.66 -13.91 -5.35
C THR A 70 -4.29 -13.27 -5.62
N GLN A 71 -3.99 -12.93 -6.88
CA GLN A 71 -2.71 -12.35 -7.26
C GLN A 71 -2.61 -10.90 -6.77
N ASN A 72 -3.64 -10.08 -7.01
CA ASN A 72 -3.69 -8.70 -6.57
C ASN A 72 -3.81 -8.59 -5.05
N LEU A 73 -4.50 -9.53 -4.38
CA LEU A 73 -4.47 -9.62 -2.92
C LEU A 73 -3.07 -9.88 -2.38
N SER A 74 -2.33 -10.81 -3.01
CA SER A 74 -0.96 -11.13 -2.61
C SER A 74 -0.03 -9.92 -2.78
N ARG A 75 -0.16 -9.19 -3.90
CA ARG A 75 0.57 -7.94 -4.15
C ARG A 75 0.25 -6.86 -3.11
N LEU A 76 -1.03 -6.64 -2.83
CA LEU A 76 -1.49 -5.69 -1.81
C LEU A 76 -0.92 -6.05 -0.45
N SER A 77 -1.08 -7.31 -0.03
CA SER A 77 -0.58 -7.83 1.25
C SER A 77 0.94 -7.66 1.36
N GLY A 78 1.67 -7.93 0.27
CA GLY A 78 3.11 -7.70 0.18
C GLY A 78 3.48 -6.23 0.42
N SER A 79 2.84 -5.30 -0.28
CA SER A 79 3.11 -3.87 -0.09
C SER A 79 2.69 -3.32 1.28
N ILE A 80 1.64 -3.86 1.89
CA ILE A 80 1.25 -3.51 3.27
C ILE A 80 2.34 -3.99 4.25
N ASN A 81 2.86 -5.21 4.08
CA ASN A 81 3.96 -5.72 4.91
C ASN A 81 5.26 -4.92 4.71
N GLU A 82 5.55 -4.45 3.50
CA GLU A 82 6.70 -3.57 3.24
C GLU A 82 6.55 -2.21 3.93
N LEU A 83 5.33 -1.65 3.92
CA LEU A 83 5.01 -0.43 4.65
C LEU A 83 5.17 -0.62 6.16
N GLU A 84 4.64 -1.72 6.71
CA GLU A 84 4.81 -2.12 8.12
C GLU A 84 6.29 -2.22 8.50
N ALA A 85 7.10 -2.90 7.68
CA ALA A 85 8.53 -3.06 7.91
C ALA A 85 9.26 -1.70 7.89
N THR A 86 8.90 -0.83 6.93
CA THR A 86 9.48 0.51 6.82
C THR A 86 9.15 1.36 8.05
N LEU A 87 7.89 1.38 8.47
CA LEU A 87 7.46 2.10 9.68
C LEU A 87 8.12 1.54 10.94
N THR A 88 8.29 0.23 11.04
CA THR A 88 8.99 -0.40 12.16
C THR A 88 10.45 0.08 12.24
N GLN A 89 11.16 0.14 11.10
CA GLN A 89 12.51 0.70 11.05
C GLN A 89 12.56 2.18 11.46
N PHE A 90 11.55 2.97 11.07
CA PHE A 90 11.43 4.37 11.49
C PHE A 90 11.17 4.53 12.99
N ARG A 91 10.37 3.64 13.58
CA ARG A 91 10.14 3.62 15.02
C ARG A 91 11.42 3.30 15.78
N ASP A 92 12.17 2.32 15.28
CA ASP A 92 13.39 1.82 15.94
C ASP A 92 14.59 2.78 15.75
N ASN A 93 14.57 3.60 14.69
CA ASN A 93 15.56 4.64 14.44
C ASN A 93 14.90 5.98 14.05
N PRO A 94 14.26 6.67 15.01
CA PRO A 94 13.44 7.85 14.74
C PRO A 94 14.30 9.09 14.48
N LEU A 95 13.79 10.00 13.66
CA LEU A 95 14.42 11.30 13.42
C LEU A 95 14.40 12.17 14.67
N ARG A 96 13.26 12.13 15.38
CA ARG A 96 13.00 12.78 16.66
C ARG A 96 12.17 11.83 17.51
N ASN A 97 12.40 11.82 18.82
CA ASN A 97 11.67 10.91 19.73
C ASN A 97 10.15 11.13 19.72
N GLU A 98 9.70 12.36 19.45
CA GLU A 98 8.28 12.69 19.28
C GLU A 98 7.62 11.96 18.11
N ASP A 99 8.40 11.59 17.07
CA ASP A 99 7.89 10.90 15.89
C ASP A 99 7.50 9.45 16.21
N ILE A 100 8.01 8.86 17.30
CA ILE A 100 7.70 7.48 17.70
C ILE A 100 6.19 7.29 17.94
N LEU A 101 5.54 8.27 18.57
CA LEU A 101 4.09 8.21 18.83
C LEU A 101 3.30 8.19 17.53
N ILE A 102 3.67 9.04 16.58
CA ILE A 102 3.05 9.13 15.26
C ILE A 102 3.23 7.81 14.51
N VAL A 103 4.44 7.24 14.53
CA VAL A 103 4.74 5.97 13.86
C VAL A 103 3.98 4.80 14.49
N ASN A 104 3.80 4.79 15.81
CA ASN A 104 3.00 3.77 16.49
C ASN A 104 1.52 3.83 16.07
N ASP A 105 0.95 5.03 15.96
CA ASP A 105 -0.40 5.21 15.45
C ASP A 105 -0.52 4.78 13.97
N MET A 106 0.48 5.09 13.16
CA MET A 106 0.54 4.62 11.77
C MET A 106 0.61 3.08 11.68
N LEU A 107 1.43 2.43 12.51
CA LEU A 107 1.53 0.96 12.57
C LEU A 107 0.20 0.33 12.99
N LYS A 108 -0.52 0.93 13.93
CA LYS A 108 -1.88 0.50 14.29
C LYS A 108 -2.83 0.59 13.08
N ASN A 109 -2.79 1.69 12.35
CA ASN A 109 -3.62 1.86 11.14
C ASN A 109 -3.23 0.87 10.03
N VAL A 110 -1.94 0.56 9.86
CA VAL A 110 -1.46 -0.45 8.91
C VAL A 110 -1.98 -1.85 9.28
N ASN A 111 -2.00 -2.19 10.57
CA ASN A 111 -2.60 -3.44 11.03
C ASN A 111 -4.11 -3.49 10.76
N THR A 112 -4.85 -2.41 11.02
CA THR A 112 -6.26 -2.32 10.65
C THR A 112 -6.44 -2.49 9.14
N TYR A 113 -5.59 -1.84 8.35
CA TYR A 113 -5.64 -1.92 6.89
C TYR A 113 -5.42 -3.36 6.39
N LYS A 114 -4.46 -4.09 6.96
CA LYS A 114 -4.19 -5.50 6.65
C LYS A 114 -5.43 -6.38 6.90
N THR A 115 -6.08 -6.22 8.05
CA THR A 115 -7.31 -6.96 8.38
C THR A 115 -8.43 -6.60 7.42
N SER A 116 -8.65 -5.31 7.14
CA SER A 116 -9.69 -4.86 6.21
C SER A 116 -9.48 -5.38 4.78
N ALA A 117 -8.24 -5.42 4.29
CA ALA A 117 -7.92 -5.97 2.97
C ALA A 117 -8.24 -7.47 2.87
N GLN A 118 -7.97 -8.23 3.92
CA GLN A 118 -8.34 -9.65 3.99
C GLN A 118 -9.86 -9.84 3.99
N SER A 119 -10.59 -9.12 4.85
CA SER A 119 -12.06 -9.17 4.88
C SER A 119 -12.67 -8.79 3.52
N LEU A 120 -12.12 -7.79 2.84
CA LEU A 120 -12.59 -7.39 1.51
C LEU A 120 -12.36 -8.48 0.44
N SER A 121 -11.26 -9.24 0.54
CA SER A 121 -11.04 -10.43 -0.30
C SER A 121 -12.08 -11.51 -0.03
N GLU A 122 -12.38 -11.78 1.24
CA GLU A 122 -13.40 -12.77 1.62
C GLU A 122 -14.77 -12.38 1.07
N ILE A 123 -15.17 -11.12 1.26
CA ILE A 123 -16.41 -10.57 0.69
C ILE A 123 -16.44 -10.72 -0.84
N SER A 124 -15.32 -10.42 -1.52
CA SER A 124 -15.22 -10.57 -2.98
C SER A 124 -15.39 -12.02 -3.43
N LYS A 125 -14.81 -12.99 -2.70
CA LYS A 125 -14.97 -14.43 -2.99
C LYS A 125 -16.41 -14.88 -2.75
N THR A 126 -17.01 -14.49 -1.63
CA THR A 126 -18.41 -14.80 -1.32
C THR A 126 -19.35 -14.24 -2.40
N ARG A 127 -19.14 -12.98 -2.81
CA ARG A 127 -19.89 -12.37 -3.91
C ARG A 127 -19.74 -13.18 -5.21
N ALA A 128 -18.54 -13.61 -5.56
CA ALA A 128 -18.32 -14.42 -6.76
C ALA A 128 -19.05 -15.77 -6.69
N SER A 129 -19.06 -16.42 -5.52
CA SER A 129 -19.83 -17.67 -5.29
C SER A 129 -21.32 -17.45 -5.50
N ILE A 130 -21.90 -16.42 -4.87
CA ILE A 130 -23.32 -16.08 -4.99
C ILE A 130 -23.70 -15.83 -6.45
N LEU A 131 -22.88 -15.07 -7.18
CA LEU A 131 -23.14 -14.81 -8.61
C LEU A 131 -23.04 -16.08 -9.46
N SER A 132 -22.12 -17.00 -9.14
CA SER A 132 -22.02 -18.30 -9.80
C SER A 132 -23.25 -19.16 -9.55
N GLU A 133 -23.72 -19.25 -8.31
CA GLU A 133 -24.92 -20.00 -7.94
C GLU A 133 -26.18 -19.39 -8.57
N ALA A 134 -26.30 -18.07 -8.58
CA ALA A 134 -27.41 -17.37 -9.24
C ALA A 134 -27.46 -17.63 -10.76
N ASN A 135 -26.28 -17.77 -11.40
CA ASN A 135 -26.21 -18.12 -12.82
C ASN A 135 -26.75 -19.54 -13.08
N LEU A 136 -26.39 -20.51 -12.24
CA LEU A 136 -26.89 -21.89 -12.34
C LEU A 136 -28.41 -21.95 -12.14
N LEU A 137 -28.93 -21.21 -11.16
CA LEU A 137 -30.38 -21.11 -10.94
C LEU A 137 -31.10 -20.47 -12.13
N THR A 138 -30.51 -19.46 -12.75
CA THR A 138 -31.09 -18.83 -13.95
C THR A 138 -31.15 -19.81 -15.12
N GLU A 139 -30.12 -20.64 -15.29
CA GLU A 139 -30.09 -21.69 -16.33
C GLU A 139 -31.14 -22.77 -16.06
N GLN A 140 -31.33 -23.16 -14.80
CA GLN A 140 -32.39 -24.07 -14.41
C GLN A 140 -33.78 -23.50 -14.70
N ILE A 141 -34.06 -22.26 -14.28
CA ILE A 141 -35.35 -21.60 -14.55
C ILE A 141 -35.60 -21.47 -16.06
N ALA A 142 -34.59 -21.11 -16.85
CA ALA A 142 -34.72 -21.04 -18.30
C ALA A 142 -34.99 -22.40 -18.95
N SER A 143 -34.52 -23.50 -18.34
CA SER A 143 -34.83 -24.86 -18.76
C SER A 143 -36.25 -25.29 -18.35
N ASP A 144 -36.72 -24.84 -17.19
CA ASP A 144 -38.07 -25.16 -16.68
C ASP A 144 -39.17 -24.38 -17.42
N PHE A 145 -38.85 -23.19 -17.94
CA PHE A 145 -39.76 -22.29 -18.68
C PHE A 145 -39.19 -21.95 -20.08
N PRO A 146 -39.10 -22.93 -21.01
CA PRO A 146 -38.44 -22.75 -22.30
C PRO A 146 -39.10 -21.68 -23.18
N GLU A 147 -40.42 -21.49 -23.09
CA GLU A 147 -41.16 -20.43 -23.77
C GLU A 147 -40.77 -19.02 -23.29
N SER A 148 -40.34 -18.90 -22.03
CA SER A 148 -39.90 -17.64 -21.41
C SER A 148 -38.37 -17.46 -21.43
N ALA A 149 -37.62 -18.44 -21.93
CA ALA A 149 -36.14 -18.45 -21.88
C ALA A 149 -35.51 -17.19 -22.48
N ALA A 150 -36.01 -16.70 -23.61
CA ALA A 150 -35.50 -15.47 -24.23
C ALA A 150 -35.62 -14.25 -23.31
N HIS A 151 -36.75 -14.12 -22.61
CA HIS A 151 -36.98 -13.03 -21.66
C HIS A 151 -36.15 -13.20 -20.39
N ILE A 152 -35.96 -14.43 -19.90
CA ILE A 152 -35.08 -14.75 -18.77
C ILE A 152 -33.63 -14.34 -19.08
N TYR A 153 -33.10 -14.70 -20.26
CA TYR A 153 -31.75 -14.30 -20.66
C TYR A 153 -31.62 -12.80 -20.91
N GLN A 154 -32.66 -12.13 -21.40
CA GLN A 154 -32.69 -10.67 -21.52
C GLN A 154 -32.60 -10.00 -20.15
N ALA A 155 -33.38 -10.45 -19.16
CA ALA A 155 -33.31 -9.96 -17.79
C ALA A 155 -31.91 -10.21 -17.18
N ARG A 156 -31.31 -11.38 -17.41
CA ARG A 156 -29.93 -11.70 -17.00
C ARG A 156 -28.92 -10.73 -17.62
N PHE A 157 -29.01 -10.48 -18.93
CA PHE A 157 -28.11 -9.55 -19.63
C PHE A 157 -28.18 -8.13 -19.06
N LEU A 158 -29.40 -7.61 -18.83
CA LEU A 158 -29.61 -6.29 -18.24
C LEU A 158 -29.08 -6.23 -16.79
N GLY A 159 -29.27 -7.29 -16.00
CA GLY A 159 -28.72 -7.40 -14.67
C GLY A 159 -27.18 -7.37 -14.66
N GLN A 160 -26.53 -8.09 -15.56
CA GLN A 160 -25.07 -8.07 -15.72
C GLN A 160 -24.56 -6.69 -16.16
N ARG A 161 -25.31 -6.00 -17.04
CA ARG A 161 -25.01 -4.61 -17.42
C ARG A 161 -25.08 -3.68 -16.21
N PHE A 162 -26.12 -3.79 -15.38
CA PHE A 162 -26.24 -3.01 -14.15
C PHE A 162 -25.09 -3.30 -13.18
N ILE A 163 -24.75 -4.57 -12.93
CA ILE A 163 -23.62 -4.95 -12.07
C ILE A 163 -22.30 -4.32 -12.56
N SER A 164 -22.11 -4.25 -13.88
CA SER A 164 -20.87 -3.72 -14.48
C SER A 164 -20.80 -2.19 -14.47
N THR A 165 -21.93 -1.50 -14.56
CA THR A 165 -22.00 -0.04 -14.72
C THR A 165 -22.35 0.70 -13.43
N THR A 166 -23.06 0.04 -12.51
CA THR A 166 -23.60 0.58 -11.26
C THR A 166 -24.51 1.81 -11.42
N LYS A 167 -25.07 2.03 -12.63
CA LYS A 167 -25.94 3.19 -12.91
C LYS A 167 -27.38 2.94 -12.48
N ALA A 168 -28.01 3.94 -11.86
CA ALA A 168 -29.41 3.87 -11.44
C ALA A 168 -30.39 3.67 -12.62
N GLU A 169 -30.06 4.20 -13.79
CA GLU A 169 -30.84 3.97 -15.02
C GLU A 169 -30.83 2.49 -15.43
N ASP A 170 -29.65 1.86 -15.39
CA ASP A 170 -29.50 0.43 -15.72
C ASP A 170 -30.25 -0.46 -14.72
N TYR A 171 -30.25 -0.08 -13.44
CA TYR A 171 -31.08 -0.74 -12.41
C TYR A 171 -32.57 -0.66 -12.75
N SER A 172 -33.07 0.53 -13.12
CA SER A 172 -34.49 0.75 -13.41
C SER A 172 -34.94 -0.04 -14.65
N ILE A 173 -34.11 -0.08 -15.70
CA ILE A 173 -34.36 -0.86 -16.91
C ILE A 173 -34.42 -2.36 -16.59
N TRP A 174 -33.45 -2.86 -15.81
CA TRP A 174 -33.43 -4.26 -15.39
C TRP A 174 -34.65 -4.61 -14.53
N GLN A 175 -34.99 -3.77 -13.55
CA GLN A 175 -36.13 -4.00 -12.66
C GLN A 175 -37.45 -4.09 -13.44
N ASN A 176 -37.69 -3.18 -14.38
CA ASN A 176 -38.89 -3.22 -15.23
C ASN A 176 -38.96 -4.52 -16.05
N GLN A 177 -37.84 -4.98 -16.62
CA GLN A 177 -37.79 -6.23 -17.37
C GLN A 177 -38.10 -7.45 -16.48
N VAL A 178 -37.61 -7.46 -15.24
CA VAL A 178 -37.89 -8.54 -14.28
C VAL A 178 -39.37 -8.52 -13.88
N SER A 179 -39.97 -7.35 -13.63
CA SER A 179 -41.40 -7.23 -13.31
C SER A 179 -42.29 -7.76 -14.43
N MET A 180 -42.00 -7.40 -15.69
CA MET A 180 -42.73 -7.94 -16.85
C MET A 180 -42.58 -9.46 -16.98
N LEU A 181 -41.39 -9.99 -16.66
CA LEU A 181 -41.14 -11.44 -16.71
C LEU A 181 -41.91 -12.19 -15.62
N SER A 182 -42.00 -11.64 -14.40
CA SER A 182 -42.81 -12.21 -13.33
C SER A 182 -44.28 -12.29 -13.71
N GLU A 183 -44.83 -11.25 -14.34
CA GLU A 183 -46.21 -11.26 -14.84
C GLU A 183 -46.46 -12.35 -15.90
N VAL A 184 -45.46 -12.66 -16.74
CA VAL A 184 -45.56 -13.71 -17.77
C VAL A 184 -45.45 -15.13 -17.19
N ILE A 185 -44.67 -15.32 -16.11
CA ILE A 185 -44.48 -16.63 -15.47
C ILE A 185 -45.64 -16.94 -14.51
N ASP A 186 -46.23 -15.93 -13.87
CA ASP A 186 -47.31 -16.10 -12.89
C ASP A 186 -48.72 -16.27 -13.51
N ASP A 187 -48.87 -16.14 -14.83
CA ASP A 187 -50.13 -16.38 -15.57
C ASP A 187 -49.99 -17.65 -16.43
N PRO A 188 -50.25 -18.85 -15.87
CA PRO A 188 -50.07 -20.10 -16.59
C PRO A 188 -51.24 -20.27 -17.57
N VAL A 189 -50.95 -20.17 -18.86
CA VAL A 189 -51.85 -20.65 -19.92
C VAL A 189 -51.94 -22.17 -19.88
#